data_AF-A0A1Y5PHH0-F1
#
_entry.id   AF-A0A1Y5PHH0-F1
#
_cell.length_a   1.000
_cell.length_b   1.000
_cell.length_c   1.000
_cell.angle_alpha   90.00
_cell.angle_beta   90.00
_cell.angle_gamma   90.00
#
_symmetry.space_group_name_H-M   'P 1'
#
loop_
_entity.id
_entity.type
_entity.pdbx_description
1 polymer ?
#
loop_
_entity_poly.entity_id
_entity_poly.type
_entity_poly.pdbx_seq_one_letter_code
_entity_poly.pdbx_strand_id
1 'polypeptide(L)'
;MMSDDADVLAVRQGPRTRAGNPQIADFTLLVRVPGRPAAARVFTDGEASAAAQYATETGGVVEPLPLPPPTTPPRSGAPTFSQATDVDE
;
A
#
# COMPACT_ATOMS: atom_id res chain seq x y z
N MET A 1 -28.77 42.31 -12.06
CA MET A 1 -28.99 41.21 -13.04
C MET A 1 -27.82 41.21 -14.02
N MET A 2 -27.42 40.01 -14.46
CA MET A 2 -26.36 39.66 -15.44
C MET A 2 -24.95 39.62 -14.83
N SER A 3 -24.38 38.46 -14.44
CA SER A 3 -24.01 37.22 -15.17
C SER A 3 -22.58 37.29 -15.69
N ASP A 4 -21.64 36.72 -14.94
CA ASP A 4 -20.36 36.27 -15.47
C ASP A 4 -19.99 34.97 -14.72
N ASP A 5 -20.80 33.94 -14.98
CA ASP A 5 -20.49 32.56 -14.65
C ASP A 5 -19.90 31.88 -15.89
N ALA A 6 -18.86 31.10 -15.64
CA ALA A 6 -18.34 30.04 -16.50
C ALA A 6 -17.39 30.43 -17.65
N ASP A 7 -16.16 30.83 -17.29
CA ASP A 7 -15.00 30.28 -17.99
C ASP A 7 -14.03 29.66 -16.98
N VAL A 8 -14.51 28.61 -16.30
CA VAL A 8 -13.66 27.70 -15.54
C VAL A 8 -12.91 26.89 -16.58
N LEU A 9 -11.71 27.35 -16.97
CA LEU A 9 -10.82 26.68 -17.91
C LEU A 9 -10.67 25.21 -17.52
N ALA A 10 -11.40 24.34 -18.19
CA ALA A 10 -11.33 22.90 -17.96
C ALA A 10 -9.96 22.42 -18.39
N VAL A 11 -9.07 22.18 -17.43
CA VAL A 11 -7.79 21.50 -17.66
C VAL A 11 -8.11 20.10 -18.15
N ARG A 12 -8.04 19.90 -19.46
CA ARG A 12 -8.00 18.56 -20.06
C ARG A 12 -6.66 17.94 -19.69
N GLN A 13 -6.63 17.15 -18.62
CA GLN A 13 -5.50 16.25 -18.36
C GLN A 13 -5.49 15.21 -19.48
N GLY A 14 -4.65 15.43 -20.49
CA GLY A 14 -4.38 14.41 -21.51
C GLY A 14 -3.92 13.12 -20.84
N PRO A 15 -4.08 11.96 -21.50
CA PRO A 15 -3.54 10.70 -21.00
C PRO A 15 -2.08 10.92 -20.63
N ARG A 16 -1.78 10.82 -19.34
CA ARG A 16 -0.43 11.01 -18.83
C ARG A 16 0.39 9.87 -19.39
N THR A 17 1.07 10.10 -20.51
CA THR A 17 2.10 9.20 -21.04
C THR A 17 3.16 9.07 -19.97
N ARG A 18 3.02 8.06 -19.11
CA ARG A 18 4.11 7.63 -18.23
C ARG A 18 5.19 7.13 -19.16
N ALA A 19 6.23 7.94 -19.35
CA ALA A 19 7.48 7.46 -19.91
C ALA A 19 7.87 6.20 -19.12
N GLY A 20 7.81 5.04 -19.77
CA GLY A 20 8.06 3.72 -19.16
C GLY A 20 7.14 3.43 -17.98
N ASN A 21 5.90 3.00 -18.23
CA ASN A 21 5.04 2.48 -17.15
C ASN A 21 5.58 1.10 -16.72
N PRO A 22 6.37 0.97 -15.63
CA PRO A 22 6.80 -0.34 -15.16
C PRO A 22 5.56 -1.19 -14.90
N GLN A 23 5.62 -2.45 -15.34
CA GLN A 23 4.55 -3.38 -15.03
C GLN A 23 4.56 -3.66 -13.52
N ILE A 24 3.40 -4.02 -12.97
CA ILE A 24 3.28 -4.37 -11.56
C ILE A 24 4.26 -5.51 -11.19
N ALA A 25 4.57 -6.39 -12.15
CA ALA A 25 5.53 -7.47 -12.01
C ALA A 25 7.00 -7.02 -11.87
N ASP A 26 7.33 -5.80 -12.30
CA ASP A 26 8.71 -5.30 -12.25
C ASP A 26 9.10 -4.76 -10.87
N PHE A 27 8.12 -4.55 -9.99
CA PHE A 27 8.35 -4.08 -8.63
C PHE A 27 8.86 -5.20 -7.74
N THR A 28 10.14 -5.11 -7.38
CA THR A 28 10.83 -6.12 -6.56
C THR A 28 11.21 -5.58 -5.18
N LEU A 29 11.09 -4.27 -4.94
CA LEU A 29 11.52 -3.62 -3.70
C LEU A 29 10.39 -2.76 -3.12
N LEU A 30 10.19 -2.83 -1.82
CA LEU A 30 9.25 -2.01 -1.06
C LEU A 30 9.98 -1.28 0.07
N VAL A 31 9.87 0.04 0.13
CA VAL A 31 10.33 0.82 1.28
C VAL A 31 9.14 1.10 2.19
N ARG A 32 9.20 0.61 3.42
CA ARG A 32 8.21 0.90 4.47
C ARG A 32 8.75 1.92 5.44
N VAL A 33 7.95 2.91 5.80
CA VAL A 33 8.30 3.90 6.82
C VAL A 33 7.56 3.56 8.12
N PRO A 34 8.26 3.16 9.19
CA PRO A 34 7.64 2.90 10.49
C PRO A 34 6.82 4.12 10.96
N GLY A 35 5.59 3.88 11.44
CA GLY A 35 4.68 4.94 11.89
C GLY A 35 4.03 5.77 10.77
N ARG A 36 4.41 5.58 9.50
CA ARG A 36 3.83 6.31 8.35
C ARG A 36 3.55 5.35 7.17
N PRO A 37 2.55 4.46 7.29
CA PRO A 37 2.25 3.48 6.25
C PRO A 37 1.88 4.11 4.90
N ALA A 38 1.28 5.31 4.91
CA ALA A 38 0.96 6.06 3.70
C ALA A 38 2.19 6.58 2.93
N ALA A 39 3.38 6.58 3.56
CA ALA A 39 4.65 6.97 2.93
C ALA A 39 5.41 5.77 2.32
N ALA A 40 4.81 4.57 2.33
CA ALA A 40 5.43 3.40 1.71
C ALA A 40 5.52 3.55 0.19
N ARG A 41 6.62 3.07 -0.41
CA ARG A 41 6.88 3.23 -1.85
C ARG A 41 7.54 1.99 -2.43
N VAL A 42 7.11 1.58 -3.62
CA VAL A 42 7.68 0.44 -4.37
C VAL A 42 8.65 0.91 -5.44
N PHE A 43 9.66 0.09 -5.70
CA PHE A 43 10.75 0.33 -6.63
C PHE A 43 11.04 -0.95 -7.42
N THR A 44 11.59 -0.77 -8.61
CA THR A 44 12.15 -1.85 -9.44
C THR A 44 13.58 -2.20 -9.01
N ASP A 45 14.12 -3.31 -9.49
CA ASP A 45 15.51 -3.72 -9.23
C ASP A 45 16.53 -2.68 -9.73
N GLY A 46 16.27 -2.09 -10.90
CA GLY A 46 17.09 -0.99 -11.45
C GLY A 46 17.04 0.31 -10.65
N GLU A 47 16.09 0.45 -9.72
CA GLU A 47 15.93 1.61 -8.84
C GLU A 47 16.43 1.34 -7.40
N ALA A 48 17.19 0.26 -7.17
CA ALA A 48 17.70 -0.10 -5.85
C ALA A 48 18.44 1.04 -5.13
N SER A 49 19.22 1.85 -5.85
CA SER A 49 19.90 3.02 -5.29
C SER A 49 18.90 4.10 -4.82
N ALA A 50 17.83 4.33 -5.58
CA ALA A 50 16.77 5.28 -5.21
C ALA A 50 15.95 4.76 -4.01
N ALA A 51 15.72 3.44 -3.94
CA ALA A 51 15.07 2.81 -2.79
C ALA A 51 15.89 2.99 -1.50
N ALA A 52 17.22 2.76 -1.58
CA ALA A 52 18.13 2.95 -0.45
C ALA A 52 18.20 4.42 0.00
N GLN A 53 18.24 5.35 -0.95
CA GLN A 53 18.19 6.77 -0.67
C GLN A 53 16.89 7.16 0.03
N TYR A 54 15.74 6.75 -0.52
CA TYR A 54 14.43 7.05 0.07
C TYR A 54 14.27 6.47 1.48
N ALA A 55 14.78 5.25 1.72
CA ALA A 55 14.82 4.63 3.04
C ALA A 55 15.66 5.47 4.02
N THR A 56 16.83 5.93 3.60
CA THR A 56 17.71 6.78 4.42
C THR A 56 17.05 8.13 4.76
N GLU A 57 16.42 8.77 3.78
CA GLU A 57 15.76 10.07 3.94
C GLU A 57 14.51 9.99 4.83
N THR A 58 13.76 8.90 4.75
CA THR A 58 12.49 8.74 5.49
C THR A 58 12.62 7.95 6.79
N GLY A 59 13.79 7.38 7.07
CA GLY A 59 13.96 6.38 8.14
C GLY A 59 13.21 5.08 7.86
N GLY A 60 12.99 4.77 6.58
CA GLY A 60 12.31 3.57 6.12
C GLY A 60 13.21 2.34 6.05
N VAL A 61 12.58 1.18 5.88
CA VAL A 61 13.23 -0.13 5.71
C VAL A 61 12.93 -0.64 4.30
N VAL A 62 13.96 -1.06 3.58
CA VAL A 62 13.83 -1.71 2.27
C VAL A 62 13.53 -3.19 2.47
N GLU A 63 12.42 -3.68 1.93
CA GLU A 63 11.99 -5.08 1.95
C GLU A 63 11.92 -5.62 0.51
N PRO A 64 12.50 -6.80 0.23
CA PRO A 64 12.34 -7.47 -1.05
C PRO A 64 10.93 -8.07 -1.20
N LEU A 65 10.39 -8.01 -2.41
CA LEU A 65 9.13 -8.66 -2.81
C LEU A 65 9.44 -10.00 -3.49
N PRO A 66 8.59 -11.04 -3.30
CA PRO A 66 7.32 -11.04 -2.56
C PRO A 66 7.51 -11.11 -1.04
N LEU A 67 6.62 -10.43 -0.30
CA LEU A 67 6.63 -10.46 1.16
C LEU A 67 6.19 -11.82 1.70
N PRO A 68 6.72 -12.26 2.86
CA PRO A 68 6.21 -13.44 3.52
C PRO A 68 4.74 -13.24 3.90
N PRO A 69 3.93 -14.32 3.95
CA PRO A 69 2.55 -14.23 4.39
C PRO A 69 2.50 -13.65 5.81
N PRO A 70 1.49 -12.82 6.13
CA PRO A 70 1.37 -12.27 7.47
C PRO A 70 1.22 -13.44 8.45
N THR A 71 2.14 -13.55 9.42
CA THR A 71 1.94 -14.38 10.61
C THR A 71 0.66 -13.87 11.25
N THR A 72 -0.43 -14.59 11.05
CA THR A 72 -1.69 -14.27 11.70
C THR A 72 -1.50 -14.70 13.16
N PRO A 73 -1.40 -13.77 14.13
CA PRO A 73 -1.36 -14.19 15.51
C PRO A 73 -2.65 -14.96 15.81
N PRO A 74 -2.61 -16.03 16.62
CA PRO A 74 -3.85 -16.71 17.01
C PRO A 74 -4.77 -15.65 17.58
N ARG A 75 -5.96 -15.50 16.97
CA ARG A 75 -6.98 -14.56 17.41
C ARG A 75 -7.29 -14.93 18.85
N SER A 76 -6.74 -14.17 19.80
CA SER A 76 -6.95 -14.40 21.23
C SER A 76 -8.46 -14.28 21.47
N GLY A 77 -9.11 -15.42 21.74
CA GLY A 77 -10.57 -15.55 21.80
C GLY A 77 -11.18 -16.29 20.62
N ALA A 78 -10.89 -17.59 20.48
CA ALA A 78 -11.90 -18.47 19.91
C ALA A 78 -13.05 -18.57 20.94
N PRO A 79 -14.32 -18.29 20.58
CA PRO A 79 -15.42 -18.61 21.47
C PRO A 79 -15.43 -20.13 21.64
N THR A 80 -15.05 -20.60 22.82
CA THR A 80 -15.44 -21.93 23.30
C THR A 80 -16.95 -21.90 23.39
N PHE A 81 -17.64 -22.29 22.32
CA PHE A 81 -19.02 -22.73 22.42
C PHE A 81 -18.98 -24.02 23.23
N SER A 82 -19.07 -23.90 24.56
CA SER A 82 -19.45 -25.03 25.40
C SER A 82 -20.83 -25.48 24.94
N GLN A 83 -20.89 -26.60 24.22
CA GLN A 83 -22.13 -27.32 24.05
C GLN A 83 -22.63 -27.70 25.45
N ALA A 84 -23.69 -27.03 25.89
CA ALA A 84 -24.46 -27.50 27.02
C ALA A 84 -25.10 -28.83 26.60
N THR A 85 -24.53 -29.93 27.07
CA THR A 85 -25.24 -31.21 27.17
C THR A 85 -26.31 -31.04 28.24
N ASP A 86 -27.51 -30.67 27.80
CA ASP A 86 -28.73 -30.83 28.60
C ASP A 86 -29.85 -31.24 27.65
N VAL A 87 -30.02 -32.57 27.55
CA VAL A 87 -31.27 -33.20 27.12
C VAL A 87 -31.50 -34.29 28.17
N ASP A 88 -32.13 -33.87 29.26
CA ASP A 88 -32.73 -34.73 30.28
C ASP A 88 -34.03 -35.31 29.68
N GLU A 89 -34.21 -36.64 29.81
CA GLU A 89 -35.45 -37.36 29.45
C GLU A 89 -36.30 -37.60 30.71
#